data_AF-A0A973GQE0-F1
#
_entry.id   AF-A0A973GQE0-F1
#
_cell.length_a   1.000
_cell.length_b   1.000
_cell.length_c   1.000
_cell.angle_alpha   90.00
_cell.angle_beta   90.00
_cell.angle_gamma   90.00
#
_symmetry.space_group_name_H-M   'P 1'
#
loop_
_entity.id
_entity.type
_entity.pdbx_description
1 polymer ?
#
loop_
_entity_poly.entity_id
_entity_poly.type
_entity_poly.pdbx_seq_one_letter_code
_entity_poly.pdbx_strand_id
1 'polypeptide(L)'
;PDCREIFYQAFNRVIETGTRPETRVEIVTPLIHMKKSEIVRNGRELGAPFELTWSCYQSSDKACGRCESCALRLKGFREAGAKDPIPYAEQVRGA
;
A
#
# COMPACT_ATOMS: atom_id res chain seq x y z
N PRO A 1 -3.90 -17.59 2.31
CA PRO A 1 -3.51 -16.16 2.37
C PRO A 1 -4.50 -15.35 3.20
N ASP A 2 -3.94 -14.68 4.19
CA ASP A 2 -4.51 -13.73 5.15
C ASP A 2 -4.96 -12.40 4.51
N CYS A 3 -4.55 -12.11 3.28
CA CYS A 3 -4.93 -10.89 2.56
C CYS A 3 -6.17 -11.03 1.64
N ARG A 4 -7.06 -12.01 1.87
CA ARG A 4 -8.25 -12.23 1.03
C ARG A 4 -9.52 -11.76 1.73
N GLU A 5 -10.52 -11.37 0.95
CA GLU A 5 -11.80 -10.90 1.47
C GLU A 5 -12.45 -11.86 2.48
N ILE A 6 -12.44 -13.17 2.20
CA ILE A 6 -12.97 -14.20 3.10
C ILE A 6 -12.30 -14.20 4.49
N PHE A 7 -11.02 -13.84 4.57
CA PHE A 7 -10.30 -13.74 5.85
C PHE A 7 -10.84 -12.56 6.66
N TYR A 8 -10.97 -11.39 6.04
CA TYR A 8 -11.50 -10.20 6.71
C TYR A 8 -12.97 -10.34 7.08
N GLN A 9 -13.80 -10.96 6.23
CA GLN A 9 -15.20 -11.30 6.56
C GLN A 9 -15.29 -12.23 7.77
N ALA A 10 -14.38 -13.21 7.88
CA ALA A 10 -14.32 -14.08 9.06
C ALA A 10 -13.95 -13.29 10.32
N PHE A 11 -12.99 -12.37 10.24
CA PHE A 11 -12.62 -11.52 11.37
C PHE A 11 -13.71 -10.52 11.76
N ASN A 12 -14.47 -9.97 10.81
CA ASN A 12 -15.62 -9.13 11.13
C ASN A 12 -16.68 -9.90 11.95
N ARG A 13 -16.90 -11.19 11.66
CA ARG A 13 -17.76 -12.05 12.50
C ARG A 13 -17.19 -12.29 13.90
N VAL A 14 -15.85 -12.37 14.03
CA VAL A 14 -15.20 -12.48 15.34
C VAL A 14 -15.37 -11.19 16.14
N ILE A 15 -15.23 -10.03 15.50
CA ILE A 15 -15.44 -8.72 16.14
C ILE A 15 -16.89 -8.59 16.61
N GLU A 16 -17.85 -8.93 15.75
CA GLU A 16 -19.28 -8.87 16.07
C GLU A 16 -19.65 -9.76 17.26
N THR A 17 -19.14 -10.99 17.29
CA THR A 17 -19.45 -11.94 18.39
C THR A 17 -18.63 -11.72 19.65
N GLY A 18 -17.44 -11.13 19.53
CA GLY A 18 -16.51 -10.88 20.63
C GLY A 18 -16.67 -9.52 21.33
N THR A 19 -17.53 -8.63 20.82
CA THR A 19 -17.75 -7.29 21.39
C THR A 19 -19.18 -7.11 21.88
N ARG A 20 -19.44 -6.03 22.66
CA ARG A 20 -20.79 -5.74 23.15
C ARG A 20 -21.71 -5.31 21.99
N PRO A 21 -23.03 -5.54 22.04
CA PRO A 21 -23.96 -5.22 20.94
C PRO A 21 -23.94 -3.76 20.46
N GLU A 22 -23.58 -2.82 21.33
CA GLU A 22 -23.49 -1.39 20.99
C GLU A 22 -22.16 -1.03 20.31
N THR A 23 -21.19 -1.95 20.30
CA THR A 23 -19.87 -1.75 19.70
C THR A 23 -19.99 -1.92 18.19
N ARG A 24 -19.62 -0.89 17.43
CA ARG A 24 -19.58 -0.93 15.97
C ARG A 24 -18.15 -0.76 15.51
N VAL A 25 -17.48 -1.88 15.30
CA VAL A 25 -16.12 -1.94 14.76
C VAL A 25 -16.16 -2.84 13.53
N GLU A 26 -15.55 -2.39 12.45
CA GLU A 26 -15.49 -3.12 11.19
C GLU A 26 -14.09 -3.01 10.59
N ILE A 27 -13.58 -4.13 10.10
CA ILE A 27 -12.42 -4.14 9.21
C ILE A 27 -12.92 -3.85 7.79
N VAL A 28 -12.59 -2.65 7.32
CA VAL A 28 -12.77 -2.26 5.92
C VAL A 28 -11.47 -2.47 5.14
N THR A 29 -11.57 -2.85 3.87
CA THR A 29 -10.39 -3.09 3.02
C THR A 29 -10.43 -2.26 1.73
N PRO A 30 -10.31 -0.92 1.82
CA PRO A 30 -10.54 -0.01 0.69
C PRO A 30 -9.67 -0.30 -0.54
N LEU A 31 -8.51 -0.92 -0.34
CA LEU A 31 -7.50 -1.13 -1.38
C LEU A 31 -7.51 -2.55 -1.96
N ILE A 32 -8.35 -3.48 -1.46
CA ILE A 32 -8.21 -4.92 -1.75
C ILE A 32 -8.41 -5.28 -3.23
N HIS A 33 -9.22 -4.49 -3.95
CA HIS A 33 -9.46 -4.66 -5.39
C HIS A 33 -8.66 -3.67 -6.24
N MET A 34 -7.84 -2.80 -5.63
CA MET A 34 -7.06 -1.80 -6.35
C MET A 34 -5.72 -2.36 -6.79
N LYS A 35 -5.35 -2.08 -8.03
CA LYS A 35 -3.97 -2.21 -8.50
C LYS A 35 -3.09 -1.17 -7.83
N LYS A 36 -1.79 -1.43 -7.74
CA LYS A 36 -0.83 -0.48 -7.13
C LYS A 36 -0.87 0.90 -7.80
N SER A 37 -1.06 0.97 -9.11
CA SER A 37 -1.19 2.24 -9.83
C SER A 37 -2.48 2.98 -9.50
N GLU A 38 -3.58 2.28 -9.24
CA GLU A 38 -4.84 2.90 -8.77
C GLU A 38 -4.68 3.45 -7.35
N ILE A 39 -3.99 2.72 -6.46
CA ILE A 39 -3.64 3.21 -5.12
C ILE A 39 -2.79 4.48 -5.21
N VAL A 40 -1.81 4.55 -6.12
CA VAL A 40 -1.00 5.76 -6.32
C VAL A 40 -1.86 6.92 -6.84
N ARG A 41 -2.73 6.70 -7.84
CA ARG A 41 -3.61 7.76 -8.37
C ARG A 41 -4.55 8.29 -7.27
N ASN A 42 -5.22 7.40 -6.55
CA ASN A 42 -6.13 7.78 -5.48
C ASN A 42 -5.40 8.50 -4.33
N GLY A 43 -4.21 8.02 -3.93
CA GLY A 43 -3.40 8.70 -2.93
C GLY A 43 -3.01 10.11 -3.37
N ARG A 44 -2.68 10.33 -4.65
CA ARG A 44 -2.39 11.67 -5.18
C ARG A 44 -3.62 12.57 -5.19
N GLU A 45 -4.78 12.06 -5.59
CA GLU A 45 -6.05 12.81 -5.55
C GLU A 45 -6.40 13.25 -4.12
N LEU A 46 -6.10 12.42 -3.13
CA LEU A 46 -6.31 12.70 -1.71
C LEU A 46 -5.19 13.54 -1.06
N GLY A 47 -4.12 13.86 -1.79
CA GLY A 47 -2.97 14.60 -1.24
C GLY A 47 -2.15 13.81 -0.23
N ALA A 48 -2.07 12.48 -0.38
CA ALA A 48 -1.26 11.63 0.49
C ALA A 48 0.25 11.97 0.37
N PRO A 49 0.98 12.12 1.49
CA PRO A 49 2.38 12.53 1.50
C PRO A 49 3.31 11.37 1.16
N PHE A 50 3.39 10.97 -0.10
CA PHE A 50 4.18 9.81 -0.56
C PHE A 50 5.68 9.94 -0.24
N GLU A 51 6.20 11.16 -0.14
CA GLU A 51 7.56 11.49 0.27
C GLU A 51 7.89 11.07 1.72
N LEU A 52 6.87 10.89 2.56
CA LEU A 52 7.01 10.42 3.95
C LEU A 52 6.78 8.90 4.09
N THR A 53 6.57 8.19 2.97
CA THR A 53 6.28 6.75 2.99
C THR A 53 7.51 5.92 2.62
N TRP A 54 7.57 4.69 3.13
CA TRP A 54 8.67 3.77 2.86
C TRP A 54 8.16 2.39 2.45
N SER A 55 8.88 1.73 1.55
CA SER A 55 8.57 0.35 1.15
C SER A 55 9.82 -0.52 1.00
N CYS A 56 11.01 0.06 0.93
CA CYS A 56 12.26 -0.69 0.71
C CYS A 56 12.55 -1.64 1.89
N TYR A 57 12.89 -2.89 1.56
CA TYR A 57 13.26 -3.91 2.56
C TYR A 57 14.77 -3.96 2.87
N GLN A 58 15.60 -3.36 2.02
CA GLN A 58 17.06 -3.53 2.08
C GLN A 58 17.82 -2.31 2.64
N SER A 59 17.16 -1.16 2.76
CA SER A 59 17.80 0.05 3.27
C SER A 59 16.79 0.94 3.99
N SER A 60 17.31 1.91 4.73
CA SER A 60 16.56 2.87 5.55
C SER A 60 16.94 4.32 5.30
N ASP A 61 17.94 4.61 4.45
CA ASP A 61 18.38 5.97 4.10
C ASP A 61 17.83 6.41 2.72
N LYS A 62 18.06 5.61 1.68
CA LYS A 62 17.56 5.72 0.32
C LYS A 62 17.02 4.37 -0.11
N ALA A 63 15.91 4.35 -0.84
CA ALA A 63 15.34 3.10 -1.30
C ALA A 63 16.32 2.40 -2.25
N CYS A 64 16.54 1.10 -2.08
CA CYS A 64 17.61 0.40 -2.83
C CYS A 64 17.36 0.34 -4.35
N GLY A 65 16.11 0.48 -4.80
CA GLY A 65 15.74 0.45 -6.22
C GLY A 65 15.67 -0.95 -6.86
N ARG A 66 16.16 -1.98 -6.17
CA ARG A 66 16.32 -3.35 -6.72
C ARG A 66 15.56 -4.46 -6.01
N CYS A 67 15.15 -4.27 -4.75
CA CYS A 67 14.33 -5.28 -4.06
C CYS A 67 12.93 -5.35 -4.65
N GLU A 68 12.24 -6.48 -4.46
CA GLU A 68 10.89 -6.70 -5.01
C GLU A 68 9.90 -5.59 -4.63
N SER A 69 9.92 -5.15 -3.36
CA SER A 69 9.06 -4.05 -2.90
C SER A 69 9.37 -2.71 -3.60
N CYS A 70 10.64 -2.40 -3.84
CA CYS A 70 11.02 -1.23 -4.63
C CYS A 70 10.51 -1.35 -6.06
N ALA A 71 10.68 -2.51 -6.71
CA ALA A 71 10.22 -2.75 -8.07
C ALA A 71 8.69 -2.59 -8.20
N LEU A 72 7.91 -3.11 -7.25
CA LEU A 72 6.46 -2.96 -7.21
C LEU A 72 6.02 -1.50 -7.01
N ARG A 73 6.69 -0.79 -6.10
CA ARG A 73 6.42 0.63 -5.85
C ARG A 73 6.69 1.47 -7.09
N LEU A 74 7.90 1.36 -7.65
CA LEU A 74 8.32 2.08 -8.86
C LEU A 74 7.40 1.80 -10.05
N LYS A 75 7.04 0.53 -10.27
CA LYS A 75 6.07 0.14 -11.30
C LYS A 75 4.71 0.80 -11.08
N GLY A 76 4.23 0.83 -9.84
CA GLY A 76 2.97 1.48 -9.47
C GLY A 76 2.95 2.97 -9.79
N PHE A 77 4.01 3.70 -9.43
CA PHE A 77 4.15 5.12 -9.76
C PHE A 77 4.20 5.35 -11.27
N ARG A 78 5.04 4.59 -11.99
CA ARG A 78 5.17 4.69 -13.44
C ARG A 78 3.85 4.44 -14.16
N GLU A 79 3.12 3.38 -13.80
CA GLU A 79 1.80 3.08 -14.38
C GLU A 79 0.71 4.10 -13.99
N ALA A 80 0.91 4.81 -12.87
CA ALA A 80 0.07 5.94 -12.46
C ALA A 80 0.42 7.25 -13.20
N GLY A 81 1.43 7.25 -14.08
CA GLY A 81 1.90 8.46 -14.77
C GLY A 81 2.56 9.46 -13.82
N ALA A 82 3.16 8.98 -12.73
CA ALA A 82 3.80 9.79 -11.71
C ALA A 82 5.23 9.30 -11.44
N LYS A 83 6.10 10.23 -11.03
CA LYS A 83 7.40 9.90 -10.48
C LYS A 83 7.27 9.68 -8.97
N ASP A 84 7.92 8.65 -8.45
CA ASP A 84 8.00 8.40 -7.01
C ASP A 84 8.85 9.50 -6.33
N PRO A 85 8.34 10.18 -5.28
CA PRO A 85 9.05 11.32 -4.69
C PRO A 85 10.21 10.94 -3.76
N ILE A 86 10.38 9.67 -3.37
CA ILE A 86 11.44 9.26 -2.44
C ILE A 86 12.80 9.09 -3.13
N PRO A 87 13.93 9.28 -2.43
CA PRO A 87 15.25 9.07 -3.00
C PRO A 87 15.59 7.58 -3.15
N TYR A 88 16.33 7.25 -4.21
CA TYR A 88 16.84 5.90 -4.49
C TYR A 88 18.37 5.86 -4.54
N ALA A 89 18.96 4.77 -4.06
CA ALA A 89 20.42 4.58 -4.00
C ALA A 89 21.02 4.22 -5.37
N GLU A 90 20.37 3.33 -6.11
CA GLU A 90 20.72 3.00 -7.49
C GLU A 90 19.87 3.83 -8.48
N GLN A 91 20.46 4.21 -9.62
CA GLN A 91 19.70 4.81 -10.71
C GLN A 91 18.71 3.78 -11.27
N VAL A 92 17.45 3.92 -10.90
CA VAL A 92 16.35 3.14 -11.46
C VAL A 92 16.27 3.46 -12.95
N ARG A 93 16.66 2.51 -13.81
CA ARG A 93 16.54 2.66 -15.27
C ARG A 93 15.06 2.79 -15.64
N GLY A 94 14.67 3.95 -16.19
CA GLY A 94 13.31 4.21 -16.69
C GLY A 94 12.31 4.77 -15.68
N ALA A 95 12.80 5.53 -14.68
CA ALA A 95 11.98 6.43 -13.87
C ALA A 95 11.48 7.64 -14.68
#